data_AF-A0A7Y0ADY3-F1
#
_entry.id   AF-A0A7Y0ADY3-F1
#
_cell.length_a   1.000
_cell.length_b   1.000
_cell.length_c   1.000
_cell.angle_alpha   90.00
_cell.angle_beta   90.00
_cell.angle_gamma   90.00
#
_symmetry.space_group_name_H-M   'P 1'
#
loop_
_entity.id
_entity.type
_entity.pdbx_description
1 polymer ?
#
loop_
_entity_poly.entity_id
_entity_poly.type
_entity_poly.pdbx_seq_one_letter_code
_entity_poly.pdbx_strand_id
1 'polypeptide(L)'
;MNAADLNKALVALIEKKAELQQLTYDDARYDDVEEALHDLEDDFNDDYGHDLEEALEKVHADLKSDTDVLLPTAYLPAALSAQKDDGVWIDSEKYPGRVRLVLRPNPARFALTTSKGEVDVWTAA
;
A
#
# COMPACT_ATOMS: atom_id res chain seq x y z
N MET A 1 4.87 9.95 13.03
CA MET A 1 4.04 10.31 11.85
C MET A 1 2.75 11.06 12.21
N ASN A 2 2.24 11.92 11.34
CA ASN A 2 0.91 12.55 11.43
C ASN A 2 -0.09 11.79 10.54
N ALA A 3 -1.15 11.20 11.10
CA ALA A 3 -2.11 10.38 10.37
C ALA A 3 -2.88 11.12 9.27
N ALA A 4 -3.17 12.42 9.45
CA ALA A 4 -3.88 13.21 8.45
C ALA A 4 -3.00 13.50 7.23
N ASP A 5 -1.70 13.74 7.44
CA ASP A 5 -0.76 14.01 6.36
C ASP A 5 -0.37 12.72 5.62
N LEU A 6 -0.16 11.61 6.35
CA LEU A 6 -0.04 10.27 5.75
C LEU A 6 -1.25 9.97 4.84
N ASN A 7 -2.46 10.23 5.32
CA ASN A 7 -3.67 9.96 4.54
C ASN A 7 -3.70 10.76 3.24
N LYS A 8 -3.31 12.03 3.27
CA LYS A 8 -3.24 12.87 2.06
C LYS A 8 -2.19 12.35 1.09
N ALA A 9 -1.00 12.00 1.59
CA ALA A 9 0.09 11.47 0.78
C ALA A 9 -0.33 10.15 0.09
N LEU A 10 -0.98 9.24 0.83
CA LEU A 10 -1.54 8.01 0.26
C LEU A 10 -2.56 8.26 -0.84
N VAL A 11 -3.48 9.20 -0.64
CA VAL A 11 -4.48 9.53 -1.66
C VAL A 11 -3.80 10.04 -2.94
N ALA A 12 -2.86 10.97 -2.81
CA ALA A 12 -2.14 11.54 -3.95
C ALA A 12 -1.37 10.47 -4.74
N LEU A 13 -0.67 9.58 -4.03
CA LEU A 13 0.13 8.52 -4.63
C LEU A 13 -0.76 7.48 -5.34
N ILE A 14 -1.87 7.06 -4.72
CA ILE A 14 -2.82 6.12 -5.34
C ILE A 14 -3.50 6.74 -6.56
N GLU A 15 -3.86 8.02 -6.52
CA GLU A 15 -4.44 8.73 -7.67
C GLU A 15 -3.44 8.84 -8.83
N LYS A 16 -2.17 9.14 -8.54
CA LYS A 16 -1.12 9.21 -9.55
C LYS A 16 -0.84 7.84 -10.19
N LYS A 17 -0.76 6.78 -9.36
CA LYS A 17 -0.64 5.39 -9.84
C LYS A 17 -1.81 4.99 -10.73
N ALA A 18 -3.03 5.35 -10.34
CA ALA A 18 -4.22 5.08 -11.15
C ALA A 18 -4.21 5.86 -12.46
N GLU A 19 -3.71 7.10 -12.48
CA GLU A 19 -3.53 7.90 -13.70
C GLU A 19 -2.55 7.21 -14.66
N LEU A 20 -1.36 6.81 -14.18
CA LEU A 20 -0.36 6.13 -14.99
C LEU A 20 -0.91 4.84 -15.62
N GLN A 21 -1.71 4.07 -14.87
CA GLN A 21 -2.35 2.84 -15.36
C GLN A 21 -3.33 3.05 -16.52
N GLN A 22 -3.85 4.27 -16.72
CA GLN A 22 -4.71 4.58 -17.87
C GLN A 22 -3.92 4.93 -19.13
N LEU A 23 -2.62 5.12 -19.02
CA LEU A 23 -1.75 5.49 -20.13
C LEU A 23 -1.17 4.24 -20.78
N THR A 24 -1.13 4.24 -22.10
CA THR A 24 -0.29 3.31 -22.84
C THR A 24 1.14 3.82 -22.82
N TYR A 25 2.11 2.92 -22.99
CA TYR A 25 3.54 3.26 -22.98
C TYR A 25 3.94 4.26 -24.08
N ASP A 26 3.14 4.40 -25.14
CA ASP A 26 3.32 5.36 -26.22
C ASP A 26 2.54 6.68 -26.04
N ASP A 27 1.79 6.87 -24.94
CA ASP A 27 1.18 8.15 -24.62
C ASP A 27 2.27 9.19 -24.34
N ALA A 28 2.16 10.37 -24.95
CA ALA A 28 3.16 11.43 -24.82
C ALA A 28 3.35 11.94 -23.39
N ARG A 29 2.43 11.63 -22.47
CA ARG A 29 2.49 11.98 -21.05
C ARG A 29 3.05 10.87 -20.16
N TYR A 30 3.31 9.68 -20.71
CA TYR A 30 3.68 8.50 -19.91
C TYR A 30 4.90 8.79 -19.04
N ASP A 31 5.99 9.25 -19.65
CA ASP A 31 7.25 9.55 -18.96
C ASP A 31 7.06 10.61 -17.86
N ASP A 32 6.36 11.71 -18.15
CA ASP A 32 6.09 12.77 -17.17
C ASP A 32 5.27 12.28 -15.97
N VAL A 33 4.29 11.40 -16.21
CA VAL A 33 3.43 10.84 -15.16
C VAL A 33 4.16 9.76 -14.36
N GLU A 34 5.02 8.97 -15.00
CA GLU A 34 5.88 7.97 -14.34
C GLU A 34 6.93 8.65 -13.45
N GLU A 35 7.61 9.70 -13.93
CA GLU A 35 8.56 10.48 -13.14
C GLU A 35 7.87 11.11 -11.92
N ALA A 36 6.71 11.74 -12.12
CA ALA A 36 5.94 12.31 -11.02
C ALA A 36 5.43 11.25 -10.02
N LEU A 37 5.20 10.00 -10.46
CA LEU A 37 4.87 8.90 -9.55
C LEU A 37 6.08 8.51 -8.72
N HIS A 38 7.25 8.35 -9.34
CA HIS A 38 8.48 8.02 -8.64
C HIS A 38 8.88 9.10 -7.62
N ASP A 39 8.76 10.38 -7.97
CA ASP A 39 8.99 11.49 -7.02
C ASP A 39 8.07 11.39 -5.79
N LEU A 40 6.79 11.07 -6.00
CA LEU A 40 5.84 10.87 -4.89
C LEU A 40 6.16 9.62 -4.07
N GLU A 41 6.63 8.54 -4.69
CA GLU A 41 7.02 7.32 -3.99
C GLU A 41 8.29 7.52 -3.15
N ASP A 42 9.26 8.25 -3.67
CA ASP A 42 10.49 8.60 -2.95
C ASP A 42 10.18 9.52 -1.76
N ASP A 43 9.45 10.62 -1.97
CA ASP A 43 9.01 11.51 -0.89
C ASP A 43 8.21 10.77 0.18
N PHE A 44 7.33 9.85 -0.23
CA PHE A 44 6.52 9.06 0.70
C PHE A 44 7.38 8.12 1.56
N ASN A 45 8.36 7.45 0.96
CA ASN A 45 9.25 6.56 1.67
C ASN A 45 10.22 7.32 2.58
N ASP A 46 10.68 8.51 2.18
CA ASP A 46 11.52 9.37 3.02
C ASP A 46 10.75 9.89 4.24
N ASP A 47 9.51 10.35 4.06
CA ASP A 47 8.71 10.93 5.15
C ASP A 47 8.09 9.88 6.09
N TYR A 48 7.65 8.73 5.55
CA TYR A 48 6.82 7.76 6.27
C TYR A 48 7.38 6.34 6.28
N GLY A 49 8.43 6.06 5.49
CA GLY A 49 8.95 4.71 5.28
C GLY A 49 9.31 4.01 6.58
N HIS A 50 10.08 4.69 7.44
CA HIS A 50 10.52 4.12 8.72
C HIS A 50 9.35 3.75 9.66
N ASP A 51 8.40 4.66 9.85
CA ASP A 51 7.25 4.44 10.74
C ASP A 51 6.33 3.32 10.19
N LEU A 52 6.17 3.24 8.87
CA LEU A 52 5.35 2.21 8.21
C LEU A 52 6.06 0.85 8.15
N GLU A 53 7.39 0.82 8.00
CA GLU A 53 8.19 -0.40 8.08
C GLU A 53 8.07 -1.01 9.48
N GLU A 54 8.20 -0.22 10.55
CA GLU A 54 7.99 -0.71 11.93
C GLU A 54 6.57 -1.27 12.12
N ALA A 55 5.55 -0.65 11.49
CA ALA A 55 4.18 -1.16 11.50
C ALA A 55 4.05 -2.48 10.72
N LEU A 56 4.67 -2.58 9.54
CA LEU A 56 4.69 -3.79 8.71
C LEU A 56 5.39 -4.95 9.42
N GLU A 57 6.54 -4.71 10.05
CA GLU A 57 7.26 -5.73 10.82
C GLU A 57 6.38 -6.32 11.93
N LYS A 58 5.64 -5.47 12.67
CA LYS A 58 4.69 -5.91 13.70
C LYS A 58 3.54 -6.73 13.11
N VAL A 59 3.01 -6.31 11.96
CA VAL A 59 1.96 -7.04 11.25
C VAL A 59 2.47 -8.40 10.78
N HIS A 60 3.64 -8.46 10.13
CA HIS A 60 4.26 -9.72 9.69
C HIS A 60 4.54 -10.66 10.87
N ALA A 61 5.00 -10.13 12.01
CA ALA A 61 5.22 -10.90 13.22
C ALA A 61 3.92 -11.48 13.83
N ASP A 62 2.83 -10.69 13.91
CA ASP A 62 1.52 -11.19 14.39
C ASP A 62 0.91 -12.24 13.46
N LEU A 63 1.11 -12.07 12.16
CA LEU A 63 0.69 -13.06 11.15
C LEU A 63 1.57 -14.31 11.15
N LYS A 64 2.75 -14.24 11.78
CA LYS A 64 3.85 -15.20 11.66
C LYS A 64 4.16 -15.52 10.21
N SER A 65 4.38 -14.45 9.44
CA SER A 65 4.69 -14.55 8.03
C SER A 65 6.18 -14.73 7.81
N ASP A 66 6.54 -15.64 6.90
CA ASP A 66 7.90 -15.76 6.35
C ASP A 66 8.09 -14.90 5.09
N THR A 67 7.07 -14.15 4.67
CA THR A 67 7.19 -13.22 3.53
C THR A 67 8.05 -12.02 3.92
N ASP A 68 9.00 -11.67 3.06
CA ASP A 68 9.85 -10.48 3.23
C ASP A 68 8.99 -9.22 3.38
N VAL A 69 9.38 -8.33 4.29
CA VAL A 69 8.79 -6.99 4.41
C VAL A 69 9.31 -6.14 3.25
N LEU A 70 8.40 -5.62 2.43
CA LEU A 70 8.73 -4.74 1.31
C LEU A 70 8.62 -3.27 1.72
N LEU A 71 9.04 -2.36 0.82
CA LEU A 71 8.76 -0.94 0.99
C LEU A 71 7.25 -0.68 1.09
N PRO A 72 6.81 0.30 1.90
CA PRO A 72 5.38 0.57 2.09
C PRO A 72 4.60 0.83 0.80
N THR A 73 5.22 1.45 -0.21
CA THR A 73 4.60 1.72 -1.52
C THR A 73 4.25 0.43 -2.30
N ALA A 74 4.92 -0.69 -2.02
CA ALA A 74 4.58 -1.99 -2.63
C ALA A 74 3.17 -2.48 -2.25
N TYR A 75 2.65 -2.07 -1.09
CA TYR A 75 1.36 -2.51 -0.55
C TYR A 75 0.18 -1.66 -1.05
N LEU A 76 0.41 -0.68 -1.93
CA LEU A 76 -0.63 0.22 -2.40
C LEU A 76 -1.65 -0.46 -3.33
N PRO A 77 -2.94 -0.09 -3.23
CA PRO A 77 -3.95 -0.57 -4.16
C PRO A 77 -3.71 -0.03 -5.58
N ALA A 78 -4.45 -0.56 -6.56
CA ALA A 78 -4.43 -0.01 -7.92
C ALA A 78 -5.20 1.32 -8.02
N ALA A 79 -6.24 1.50 -7.20
CA ALA A 79 -7.06 2.70 -7.16
C ALA A 79 -7.65 2.92 -5.75
N LEU A 80 -8.28 4.07 -5.51
CA LEU A 80 -8.95 4.38 -4.23
C LEU A 80 -10.12 3.43 -3.93
N SER A 81 -10.77 2.91 -4.98
CA SER A 81 -11.80 1.88 -4.83
C SER A 81 -11.16 0.53 -4.57
N ALA A 82 -11.55 -0.13 -3.47
CA ALA A 82 -11.00 -1.43 -3.10
C ALA A 82 -11.23 -2.49 -4.19
N GLN A 83 -10.16 -3.19 -4.56
CA GLN A 83 -10.16 -4.34 -5.47
C GLN A 83 -9.70 -5.60 -4.74
N LYS A 84 -10.07 -6.77 -5.27
CA LYS A 84 -9.75 -8.07 -4.63
C LYS A 84 -8.28 -8.45 -4.73
N ASP A 85 -7.59 -7.85 -5.68
CA ASP A 85 -6.21 -8.10 -6.08
C ASP A 85 -5.24 -6.99 -5.69
N ASP A 86 -5.72 -5.99 -4.95
CA ASP A 86 -4.88 -4.97 -4.31
C ASP A 86 -3.83 -5.58 -3.38
N GLY A 87 -2.66 -4.94 -3.33
CA GLY A 87 -1.60 -5.21 -2.38
C GLY A 87 -0.80 -6.49 -2.61
N VAL A 88 -0.07 -6.90 -1.57
CA VAL A 88 0.98 -7.92 -1.66
C VAL A 88 0.47 -9.24 -1.09
N TRP A 89 0.79 -10.35 -1.76
CA TRP A 89 0.57 -11.68 -1.21
C TRP A 89 1.45 -11.90 0.00
N ILE A 90 0.85 -12.31 1.12
CA ILE A 90 1.56 -12.60 2.35
C ILE A 90 1.13 -13.97 2.87
N ASP A 91 2.09 -14.74 3.36
CA ASP A 91 1.79 -15.99 4.06
C ASP A 91 1.35 -15.69 5.50
N SER A 92 0.47 -16.52 6.07
CA SER A 92 0.01 -16.35 7.45
C SER A 92 -0.33 -17.69 8.10
N GLU A 93 0.17 -17.92 9.33
CA GLU A 93 -0.30 -19.04 10.15
C GLU A 93 -1.68 -18.77 10.77
N LYS A 94 -2.06 -17.49 10.92
CA LYS A 94 -3.29 -17.05 11.58
C LYS A 94 -4.50 -17.13 10.66
N TYR A 95 -4.30 -16.91 9.36
CA TYR A 95 -5.37 -16.92 8.36
C TYR A 95 -5.11 -18.01 7.32
N PRO A 96 -6.01 -18.99 7.16
CA PRO A 96 -5.80 -20.07 6.21
C PRO A 96 -5.96 -19.60 4.76
N GLY A 97 -5.10 -20.12 3.89
CA GLY A 97 -5.11 -19.82 2.46
C GLY A 97 -4.30 -18.57 2.12
N ARG A 98 -4.39 -18.14 0.86
CA ARG A 98 -3.66 -16.94 0.42
C ARG A 98 -4.39 -15.68 0.89
N VAL A 99 -3.65 -14.76 1.50
CA VAL A 99 -4.15 -13.47 1.97
C VAL A 99 -3.33 -12.34 1.36
N ARG A 100 -3.93 -11.17 1.17
CA ARG A 100 -3.22 -9.97 0.67
C ARG A 100 -3.20 -8.87 1.70
N LEU A 101 -2.05 -8.23 1.88
CA LEU A 101 -1.90 -7.04 2.73
C LEU A 101 -1.93 -5.78 1.86
N VAL A 102 -2.77 -4.81 2.23
CA VAL A 102 -2.99 -3.58 1.46
C VAL A 102 -2.87 -2.36 2.37
N LEU A 103 -2.14 -1.33 1.93
CA LEU A 103 -2.10 -0.02 2.57
C LEU A 103 -3.22 0.86 1.99
N ARG A 104 -4.25 1.13 2.79
CA ARG A 104 -5.45 1.87 2.37
C ARG A 104 -5.51 3.26 3.00
N PRO A 105 -5.99 4.29 2.28
CA PRO A 105 -6.37 5.56 2.87
C PRO A 105 -7.80 5.52 3.45
N ASN A 106 -8.17 6.60 4.12
CA ASN A 106 -9.50 6.93 4.64
C ASN A 106 -10.10 5.90 5.62
N PRO A 107 -9.53 5.70 6.81
CA PRO A 107 -8.27 6.24 7.31
C PRO A 107 -7.06 5.41 6.83
N ALA A 108 -5.86 5.98 6.94
CA ALA A 108 -4.61 5.31 6.65
C ALA A 108 -4.42 4.05 7.52
N ARG A 109 -4.39 2.87 6.90
CA ARG A 109 -4.38 1.57 7.60
C ARG A 109 -3.81 0.45 6.73
N PHE A 110 -3.25 -0.57 7.36
CA PHE A 110 -2.97 -1.84 6.71
C PHE A 110 -4.17 -2.77 6.92
N ALA A 111 -4.69 -3.29 5.82
CA ALA A 111 -5.84 -4.17 5.80
C ALA A 111 -5.49 -5.50 5.12
N LEU A 112 -5.87 -6.60 5.77
CA LEU A 112 -5.66 -7.95 5.28
C LEU A 112 -6.92 -8.44 4.56
N THR A 113 -6.81 -8.68 3.26
CA THR A 113 -7.86 -9.32 2.46
C THR A 113 -7.76 -10.84 2.60
N THR A 114 -8.83 -11.45 3.11
CA THR A 114 -8.95 -12.90 3.32
C THR A 114 -10.13 -13.47 2.53
N SER A 115 -10.27 -14.80 2.50
CA SER A 115 -11.45 -15.48 1.94
C SER A 115 -12.77 -15.11 2.62
N LYS A 116 -12.72 -14.56 3.84
CA LYS A 116 -13.90 -14.17 4.63
C LYS A 116 -14.20 -12.66 4.57
N GLY A 117 -13.34 -11.88 3.93
CA GLY A 117 -13.42 -10.41 3.89
C GLY A 117 -12.13 -9.74 4.35
N GLU A 118 -12.23 -8.43 4.55
CA GLU A 118 -11.11 -7.57 4.94
C GLU A 118 -11.06 -7.40 6.47
N VAL A 119 -9.85 -7.40 7.04
CA VAL A 119 -9.60 -7.17 8.46
C VAL A 119 -8.50 -6.12 8.59
N ASP A 120 -8.77 -5.03 9.30
CA ASP A 120 -7.74 -4.05 9.62
C ASP A 120 -6.76 -4.64 10.64
N VAL A 121 -5.46 -4.61 10.32
CA VAL A 121 -4.39 -5.16 11.16
C VAL A 121 -3.48 -4.09 11.76
N TRP A 122 -3.55 -2.87 11.22
CA TRP A 122 -2.91 -1.68 11.79
C TRP A 122 -3.63 -0.43 11.26
N THR A 123 -3.76 0.60 12.10
CA THR A 123 -4.32 1.90 11.71
C THR A 123 -3.43 3.00 12.25
N ALA A 124 -3.15 4.02 11.43
CA ALA A 124 -2.40 5.19 11.86
C ALA A 124 -3.19 5.94 12.96
N ALA A 125 -2.49 6.33 14.03
CA ALA A 125 -3.03 7.07 15.16
C ALA A 125 -2.69 8.56 15.09
#